data_AF-A0A2X1KJR9-F1
#
_entry.id   AF-A0A2X1KJR9-F1
#
_cell.length_a   1.000
_cell.length_b   1.000
_cell.length_c   1.000
_cell.angle_alpha   90.00
_cell.angle_beta   90.00
_cell.angle_gamma   90.00
#
_symmetry.space_group_name_H-M   'P 1'
#
loop_
_entity.id
_entity.type
_entity.pdbx_description
1 polymer ?
#
loop_
_entity_poly.entity_id
_entity_poly.type
_entity_poly.pdbx_seq_one_letter_code
_entity_poly.pdbx_strand_id
1 'polypeptide(L)' 'MAKAAGLATGNVSTAELQDATPAALVAHVTSRKCYGPSATSEKCPGNALEKGGRGSITEQLLNARADVTLGGGAKNLC' A
#
# COMPACT_ATOMS: atom_id res chain seq x y z
N MET A 1 14.18 -0.21 -3.48
CA MET A 1 15.62 -0.36 -3.78
C MET A 1 15.95 -1.71 -4.43
N ALA A 2 15.56 -2.87 -3.88
CA ALA A 2 15.84 -4.18 -4.51
C ALA A 2 15.28 -4.35 -5.94
N LYS A 3 14.00 -4.03 -6.15
CA LYS A 3 13.36 -4.15 -7.47
C LYS A 3 14.03 -3.33 -8.58
N ALA A 4 14.49 -2.13 -8.26
CA ALA A 4 15.21 -1.27 -9.21
C ALA A 4 16.59 -1.84 -9.58
N ALA A 5 17.17 -2.67 -8.72
CA ALA A 5 18.42 -3.38 -8.97
C ALA A 5 18.23 -4.72 -9.71
N GLY A 6 17.01 -5.03 -10.19
CA GLY A 6 16.70 -6.28 -10.89
C GLY A 6 16.58 -7.50 -9.98
N LEU A 7 16.50 -7.31 -8.65
CA LEU A 7 16.30 -8.40 -7.69
C LEU A 7 14.81 -8.68 -7.49
N ALA A 8 14.46 -9.96 -7.29
CA ALA A 8 13.13 -10.36 -6.88
C ALA A 8 12.79 -9.81 -5.48
N THR A 9 11.52 -9.48 -5.27
CA THR A 9 10.98 -8.85 -4.07
C THR A 9 9.77 -9.63 -3.53
N GLY A 10 9.80 -9.91 -2.22
CA GLY A 10 8.74 -10.63 -1.53
C GLY A 10 8.31 -9.89 -0.26
N ASN A 11 7.00 -9.77 -0.03
CA ASN A 11 6.42 -9.20 1.18
C ASN A 11 5.32 -10.12 1.70
N VAL A 12 5.55 -10.76 2.85
CA VAL A 12 4.63 -11.75 3.42
C VAL A 12 4.35 -11.40 4.87
N SER A 13 3.07 -11.41 5.25
CA SER A 13 2.63 -11.14 6.61
C SER A 13 1.37 -11.92 6.94
N THR A 14 1.18 -12.28 8.21
CA THR A 14 -0.10 -12.83 8.71
C THR A 14 -1.10 -11.73 9.03
N ALA A 15 -0.65 -10.48 9.13
CA ALA A 15 -1.53 -9.32 9.27
C ALA A 15 -2.21 -8.97 7.94
N GLU A 16 -3.09 -7.97 7.97
CA GLU A 16 -3.58 -7.35 6.75
C GLU A 16 -2.44 -6.67 6.01
N LEU A 17 -2.38 -6.81 4.67
CA LEU A 17 -1.30 -6.22 3.86
C LEU A 17 -1.25 -4.68 3.92
N GLN A 18 -2.35 -4.05 4.32
CA GLN A 18 -2.43 -2.60 4.51
C GLN A 18 -1.97 -2.15 5.91
N ASP A 19 -1.75 -3.09 6.84
CA ASP A 19 -1.21 -2.76 8.16
C ASP A 19 0.23 -2.25 8.06
N ALA A 20 0.66 -1.51 9.08
CA ALA A 20 1.86 -0.68 9.03
C ALA A 20 3.13 -1.46 8.60
N THR A 21 3.32 -2.67 9.12
CA THR A 21 4.54 -3.46 8.87
C THR A 21 4.70 -3.84 7.39
N PRO A 22 3.74 -4.53 6.73
CA PRO A 22 3.84 -4.81 5.31
C PRO A 22 3.73 -3.54 4.44
N ALA A 23 2.91 -2.56 4.83
CA ALA A 23 2.67 -1.35 4.05
C ALA A 23 3.90 -0.44 3.96
N ALA A 24 4.75 -0.40 5.00
CA ALA A 24 5.93 0.47 5.04
C ALA A 24 6.93 0.23 3.89
N LEU A 25 6.93 -0.97 3.31
CA LEU A 25 7.80 -1.33 2.19
C LEU A 25 7.32 -0.80 0.84
N VAL A 26 6.03 -0.48 0.72
CA VAL A 26 5.35 -0.28 -0.58
C VAL A 26 4.56 1.03 -0.68
N ALA A 27 4.18 1.65 0.43
CA ALA A 27 3.31 2.82 0.44
C ALA A 27 3.92 4.01 1.21
N HIS A 28 3.72 5.21 0.66
CA HIS A 28 4.07 6.48 1.28
C HIS A 28 2.79 7.28 1.54
N VAL A 29 2.37 7.32 2.81
CA VAL A 29 1.17 8.02 3.29
C VAL A 29 1.45 8.74 4.60
N THR A 30 0.72 9.81 4.89
CA THR A 30 0.89 10.59 6.13
C THR A 30 0.28 9.92 7.36
N SER A 31 -0.64 8.97 7.16
CA SER A 31 -1.26 8.19 8.24
C SER A 31 -1.40 6.73 7.83
N ARG A 32 -1.05 5.83 8.75
CA ARG A 32 -1.21 4.39 8.53
C ARG A 32 -2.65 3.97 8.27
N LYS A 33 -3.66 4.77 8.65
CA LYS A 33 -5.08 4.42 8.48
C LYS A 33 -5.60 4.54 7.04
N CYS A 34 -4.77 4.94 6.09
CA CYS A 34 -5.16 5.22 4.71
C CYS A 34 -5.15 3.95 3.85
N TYR A 35 -5.91 2.95 4.30
CA TYR A 35 -5.90 1.59 3.77
C TYR A 35 -6.42 1.52 2.32
N GLY A 36 -7.58 2.12 2.06
CA GLY A 36 -8.21 2.20 0.72
C GLY A 36 -8.66 3.61 0.38
N PRO A 37 -9.30 3.83 -0.79
CA PRO A 37 -9.63 5.16 -1.31
C PRO A 37 -10.49 5.98 -0.33
N SER A 38 -11.58 5.42 0.20
CA SER A 38 -12.49 6.11 1.12
C SER A 38 -11.78 6.66 2.37
N ALA A 39 -10.98 5.83 3.05
CA ALA A 39 -10.23 6.26 4.23
C ALA A 39 -9.12 7.27 3.88
N THR A 40 -8.55 7.17 2.67
CA THR A 40 -7.49 8.06 2.19
C THR A 40 -8.04 9.45 1.86
N SER A 41 -9.18 9.55 1.18
CA SER A 41 -9.82 10.83 0.87
C SER A 41 -10.18 11.63 2.14
N GLU A 42 -10.55 10.94 3.22
CA GLU A 42 -10.88 11.53 4.53
C GLU A 42 -9.62 11.89 5.35
N LYS A 43 -8.68 10.96 5.52
CA LYS A 43 -7.59 11.06 6.51
C LYS A 43 -6.23 11.43 5.92
N CYS A 44 -6.03 11.15 4.64
CA CYS A 44 -4.82 11.48 3.89
C CYS A 44 -5.17 12.24 2.60
N PRO A 45 -5.83 13.41 2.68
CA PRO A 45 -6.29 14.12 1.49
C PRO A 45 -5.16 14.48 0.52
N GLY A 46 -3.94 14.74 1.02
CA GLY A 46 -2.77 14.98 0.18
C GLY A 46 -2.20 13.73 -0.52
N ASN A 47 -2.57 12.53 -0.09
CA ASN A 47 -2.19 11.29 -0.74
C ASN A 47 -3.29 10.75 -1.67
N ALA A 48 -4.52 11.24 -1.55
CA ALA A 48 -5.68 10.72 -2.28
C ALA A 48 -5.50 10.85 -3.80
N LEU A 49 -5.84 9.79 -4.55
CA LEU A 49 -5.57 9.70 -5.98
C LEU A 49 -6.38 10.73 -6.78
N GLU A 50 -7.63 10.96 -6.39
CA GLU A 50 -8.52 11.96 -6.99
C GLU A 50 -8.05 13.40 -6.78
N LYS A 51 -7.13 13.61 -5.83
CA LYS A 51 -6.49 14.91 -5.53
C LYS A 51 -5.07 15.02 -6.10
N GLY A 52 -4.67 14.09 -6.97
CA GLY A 52 -3.34 14.06 -7.60
C GLY A 52 -2.23 13.44 -6.73
N GLY A 53 -2.59 12.81 -5.61
CA GLY A 53 -1.67 12.06 -4.78
C GLY A 53 -1.33 10.67 -5.35
N ARG A 54 -0.52 9.90 -4.62
CA ARG A 54 -0.09 8.55 -5.04
C ARG A 54 -1.13 7.45 -4.79
N GLY A 55 -2.25 7.80 -4.16
CA GLY A 55 -3.31 6.89 -3.75
C GLY A 55 -3.15 6.35 -2.32
N SER A 56 -4.13 5.54 -1.95
CA SER A 56 -4.19 4.75 -0.73
C SER A 56 -3.06 3.71 -0.62
N ILE A 57 -2.93 3.08 0.55
CA ILE A 57 -1.97 2.00 0.77
C ILE A 57 -2.22 0.85 -0.22
N THR A 58 -3.48 0.44 -0.45
CA THR A 58 -3.81 -0.60 -1.43
C THR A 58 -3.39 -0.20 -2.85
N GLU A 59 -3.70 1.03 -3.29
CA GLU A 59 -3.33 1.49 -4.64
C GLU A 59 -1.81 1.53 -4.82
N GLN A 60 -1.08 2.00 -3.81
CA GLN A 60 0.38 2.03 -3.83
C GLN A 60 1.00 0.61 -3.77
N LEU A 61 0.40 -0.32 -3.02
CA LEU A 61 0.82 -1.73 -2.99
C LEU A 61 0.69 -2.36 -4.38
N LEU A 62 -0.43 -2.12 -5.07
CA LEU A 62 -0.64 -2.59 -6.44
C LEU A 62 0.33 -1.94 -7.44
N ASN A 63 0.74 -0.69 -7.21
CA ASN A 63 1.72 -0.01 -8.04
C ASN A 63 3.16 -0.48 -7.77
N ALA A 64 3.50 -0.82 -6.53
CA ALA A 64 4.82 -1.34 -6.16
C ALA A 64 5.12 -2.69 -6.86
N ARG A 65 4.09 -3.53 -7.01
CA ARG A 65 4.14 -4.84 -7.71
C ARG A 65 5.32 -5.71 -7.25
N ALA A 66 5.44 -6.00 -5.97
CA ALA A 66 6.40 -7.03 -5.55
C ALA A 66 6.06 -8.37 -6.24
N ASP A 67 7.08 -9.19 -6.52
CA ASP A 67 6.92 -10.45 -7.25
C ASP A 67 6.03 -11.43 -6.48
N VAL A 68 6.15 -11.43 -5.14
CA VAL A 68 5.27 -12.18 -4.25
C VAL A 68 4.75 -11.26 -3.15
N THR A 69 3.44 -11.16 -3.03
CA THR A 69 2.78 -10.47 -1.91
C THR A 69 1.69 -11.37 -1.35
N LEU A 70 1.83 -11.82 -0.10
CA LEU A 70 0.89 -12.77 0.53
C LEU A 70 0.55 -12.31 1.96
N GLY A 71 -0.74 -12.29 2.27
CA GLY A 71 -1.24 -11.94 3.60
C GLY A 71 -2.75 -11.75 3.63
N GLY A 72 -3.25 -11.15 4.71
CA GLY A 72 -4.67 -10.81 4.85
C GLY A 72 -5.05 -9.50 4.16
N GLY A 73 -6.22 -8.95 4.52
CA GLY A 73 -6.62 -7.60 4.09
C GLY A 73 -7.43 -7.53 2.78
N ALA A 74 -8.02 -8.65 2.35
CA ALA A 74 -8.85 -8.73 1.14
C ALA A 74 -10.04 -7.73 1.14
N LYS A 75 -10.54 -7.35 2.31
CA LYS A 75 -11.61 -6.36 2.46
C LYS A 75 -11.29 -5.00 1.81
N ASN A 76 -10.02 -4.60 1.80
CA ASN A 76 -9.59 -3.30 1.27
C ASN A 76 -9.07 -3.39 -0.17
N LEU A 77 -9.27 -4.54 -0.84
CA LEU A 77 -8.86 -4.80 -2.21
C LEU A 77 -9.95 -4.45 -3.24
N CYS A 78 -11.19 -4.24 -2.77
CA CYS A 78 -12.37 -3.88 -3.58
C CYS A 78 -12.77 -2.43 -3.35
#